data_AF-A0AAE0V2H4-F1
#
_entry.id   AF-A0AAE0V2H4-F1
#
_cell.length_a   1.000
_cell.length_b   1.000
_cell.length_c   1.000
_cell.angle_alpha   90.00
_cell.angle_beta   90.00
_cell.angle_gamma   90.00
#
_symmetry.space_group_name_H-M   'P 1'
#
loop_
_entity.id
_entity.type
_entity.pdbx_description
1 polymer ?
#
loop_
_entity_poly.entity_id
_entity_poly.type
_entity_poly.pdbx_seq_one_letter_code
_entity_poly.pdbx_strand_id
1 'polypeptide(L)'
;MCPESRLFLGVQRAGSFWESSEPALSGSPASRLFLGVQRAGSFWESSEPALSGSPASRLFLGVQRAGSFWESSEPALSGSPESRLFLGVQRAGSFWESREPALSGSPESRLFLGVQRAGSFWESREPALSGSPESRLFLGVQRAGSFWESREPALSGSPESRLFLGVQRAGSFWESREPALSGSPESRLFLGVQRAGSFWESREPALSGSPESRLFLGVQRAGSFWESREPALSGSPESRLFLGVQRAGSYRASREPALTGRPESRLLQGVQRAGSYRASREPALTGRPESRLLQGVHRLGSYRESKESVLTGSPKSRILLGVQRVDSNELNLAGTSECRLLLGYRDGQRELHCVFVDLEKAYDRVPREELWYCMRKSGVAEKYVRVVQDMYERSRTVVRCAVGQTEEFKVEVGLHQGSALSPFLFAIVMDQLSEEVRQESPWTMMFADDIVICSESREQVEENLERWRFALERRGMKVSRSKTEYMCVNEREGSGTVRLQSEEVKKVQEFKYLASTVQSNGECGKEVKKRVQAGWNGWRKVSGVLCDRKISARIKGKVYRTVVRAAMLYGLETVSLRKRQESELEVAELKML
;
A
#
# COMPACT_ATOMS: atom_id res chain seq x y z
N MET A 1 2.15 49.21 -34.70
CA MET A 1 0.83 48.55 -34.56
C MET A 1 1.02 47.06 -34.79
N CYS A 2 0.73 46.23 -33.78
CA CYS A 2 0.81 44.77 -33.86
C CYS A 2 -0.15 44.21 -34.92
N PRO A 3 0.22 43.08 -35.52
CA PRO A 3 -0.58 41.89 -35.31
C PRO A 3 0.19 41.01 -34.34
N GLU A 4 -0.48 40.55 -33.28
CA GLU A 4 -0.08 39.31 -32.62
C GLU A 4 -0.21 38.18 -33.65
N SER A 5 0.74 38.07 -34.57
CA SER A 5 0.77 37.02 -35.58
C SER A 5 0.92 35.70 -34.85
N ARG A 6 -0.10 34.85 -35.01
CA ARG A 6 -0.04 33.45 -34.63
C ARG A 6 0.48 32.71 -35.83
N LEU A 7 1.72 32.25 -35.77
CA LEU A 7 2.26 31.36 -36.79
C LEU A 7 1.76 29.95 -36.48
N PHE A 8 1.09 29.33 -37.45
CA PHE A 8 0.65 27.94 -37.38
C PHE A 8 1.41 27.15 -38.44
N LEU A 9 2.11 26.08 -38.05
CA LEU A 9 2.78 25.21 -39.01
C LEU A 9 1.80 24.17 -39.59
N GLY A 10 0.84 23.70 -38.80
CA GLY A 10 -0.23 22.83 -39.29
C GLY A 10 -1.56 22.95 -38.54
N VAL A 11 -2.68 22.82 -39.27
CA VAL A 11 -4.04 22.79 -38.70
C VAL A 11 -4.89 21.71 -39.39
N GLN A 12 -5.33 20.70 -38.64
CA GLN A 12 -6.27 19.68 -39.11
C GLN A 12 -7.65 19.93 -38.50
N ARG A 13 -8.66 20.09 -39.37
CA ARG A 13 -10.04 20.38 -38.93
C ARG A 13 -10.82 19.12 -38.55
N ALA A 14 -10.65 18.03 -39.29
CA ALA A 14 -11.23 16.71 -39.02
C ALA A 14 -10.34 15.63 -39.65
N GLY A 15 -9.98 14.60 -38.88
CA GLY A 15 -9.19 13.46 -39.34
C GLY A 15 -8.97 12.46 -38.21
N SER A 16 -8.93 11.16 -38.49
CA SER A 16 -8.79 10.12 -37.46
C SER A 16 -7.44 10.15 -36.75
N PHE A 17 -6.38 10.54 -37.46
CA PHE A 17 -5.00 10.49 -36.99
C PHE A 17 -4.24 11.79 -37.33
N TRP A 18 -3.36 12.20 -36.42
CA TRP A 18 -2.32 13.21 -36.66
C TRP A 18 -0.98 12.54 -36.37
N GLU A 19 -0.11 12.44 -37.37
CA GLU A 19 1.26 11.92 -37.26
C GLU A 19 2.22 12.98 -37.81
N SER A 20 3.22 13.37 -37.03
CA SER A 20 4.24 14.33 -37.50
C SER A 20 5.63 14.03 -36.95
N SER A 21 6.63 14.16 -37.84
CA SER A 21 8.06 14.12 -37.55
C SER A 21 8.72 15.35 -38.18
N GLU A 22 8.92 16.40 -37.38
CA GLU A 22 9.44 17.70 -37.86
C GLU A 22 10.95 17.85 -37.60
N PRO A 23 11.70 18.70 -38.35
CA PRO A 23 13.13 18.90 -38.16
C PRO A 23 13.51 19.84 -36.99
N ALA A 24 14.74 19.73 -36.48
CA ALA A 24 15.32 20.56 -35.40
C ALA A 24 15.10 22.08 -35.63
N LEU A 25 14.53 22.77 -34.64
CA LEU A 25 14.24 24.21 -34.71
C LEU A 25 15.20 24.97 -33.77
N SER A 26 15.90 25.97 -34.31
CA SER A 26 16.78 26.87 -33.55
C SER A 26 16.46 28.34 -33.84
N GLY A 27 16.42 29.19 -32.79
CA GLY A 27 16.25 30.64 -32.92
C GLY A 27 15.34 31.31 -31.89
N SER A 28 15.21 32.64 -31.97
CA SER A 28 14.51 33.50 -31.00
C SER A 28 13.25 34.15 -31.60
N PRO A 29 12.12 33.44 -31.73
CA PRO A 29 10.91 33.99 -32.35
C PRO A 29 10.19 34.99 -31.43
N ALA A 30 9.92 36.19 -31.97
CA ALA A 30 9.24 37.28 -31.25
C ALA A 30 7.69 37.18 -31.22
N SER A 31 7.08 36.20 -31.90
CA SER A 31 5.61 36.06 -32.05
C SER A 31 5.06 34.68 -31.65
N ARG A 32 3.76 34.58 -31.33
CA ARG A 32 3.15 33.34 -30.81
C ARG A 32 3.18 32.24 -31.86
N LEU A 33 3.85 31.15 -31.57
CA LEU A 33 4.02 30.02 -32.49
C LEU A 33 3.16 28.83 -32.04
N PHE A 34 2.50 28.18 -32.99
CA PHE A 34 1.71 26.95 -32.83
C PHE A 34 2.24 25.93 -33.84
N LEU A 35 2.84 24.82 -33.41
CA LEU A 35 3.32 23.82 -34.38
C LEU A 35 2.15 23.04 -35.00
N GLY A 36 1.24 22.51 -34.19
CA GLY A 36 0.09 21.75 -34.68
C GLY A 36 -1.22 22.04 -33.93
N VAL A 37 -2.34 22.09 -34.65
CA VAL A 37 -3.68 22.20 -34.07
C VAL A 37 -4.66 21.21 -34.72
N GLN A 38 -5.14 20.24 -33.94
CA GLN A 38 -6.20 19.31 -34.36
C GLN A 38 -7.53 19.69 -33.69
N ARG A 39 -8.56 19.97 -34.49
CA ARG A 39 -9.87 20.38 -33.96
C ARG A 39 -10.76 19.19 -33.58
N ALA A 40 -10.73 18.13 -34.37
CA ALA A 40 -11.46 16.89 -34.12
C ALA A 40 -10.68 15.71 -34.73
N GLY A 41 -10.31 14.73 -33.91
CA GLY A 41 -9.63 13.52 -34.36
C GLY A 41 -9.54 12.46 -33.28
N SER A 42 -9.20 11.21 -33.60
CA SER A 42 -9.19 10.13 -32.60
C SER A 42 -7.84 10.00 -31.90
N PHE A 43 -6.75 10.22 -32.64
CA PHE A 43 -5.39 10.04 -32.17
C PHE A 43 -4.52 11.24 -32.54
N TRP A 44 -3.62 11.61 -31.63
CA TRP A 44 -2.49 12.49 -31.86
C TRP A 44 -1.23 11.71 -31.53
N GLU A 45 -0.33 11.53 -32.50
CA GLU A 45 1.01 10.96 -32.32
C GLU A 45 2.03 11.94 -32.89
N SER A 46 2.96 12.44 -32.07
CA SER A 46 4.05 13.27 -32.58
C SER A 46 5.40 12.93 -31.96
N SER A 47 6.43 13.04 -32.80
CA SER A 47 7.83 13.03 -32.40
C SER A 47 8.40 14.41 -32.70
N GLU A 48 8.52 15.22 -31.65
CA GLU A 48 8.87 16.63 -31.78
C GLU A 48 10.41 16.84 -31.85
N PRO A 49 10.89 17.90 -32.53
CA PRO A 49 12.32 18.14 -32.75
C PRO A 49 13.03 18.86 -31.59
N ALA A 50 14.34 18.58 -31.39
CA ALA A 50 15.20 19.31 -30.45
C ALA A 50 15.10 20.83 -30.64
N LEU A 51 14.78 21.54 -29.55
CA LEU A 51 14.53 22.99 -29.54
C LEU A 51 15.65 23.69 -28.78
N SER A 52 16.34 24.62 -29.45
CA SER A 52 17.41 25.43 -28.84
C SER A 52 17.24 26.92 -29.12
N GLY A 53 17.30 27.76 -28.08
CA GLY A 53 17.23 29.22 -28.20
C GLY A 53 16.45 29.94 -27.09
N SER A 54 16.34 31.27 -27.22
CA SER A 54 15.70 32.18 -26.24
C SER A 54 14.43 32.80 -26.83
N PRO A 55 13.29 32.06 -26.91
CA PRO A 55 12.05 32.61 -27.45
C PRO A 55 11.47 33.68 -26.52
N ALA A 56 11.31 34.90 -27.03
CA ALA A 56 10.77 36.04 -26.29
C ALA A 56 9.23 36.02 -26.16
N SER A 57 8.52 35.06 -26.78
CA SER A 57 7.04 35.03 -26.87
C SER A 57 6.43 33.64 -26.58
N ARG A 58 5.09 33.54 -26.51
CA ARG A 58 4.40 32.28 -26.10
C ARG A 58 4.40 31.24 -27.21
N LEU A 59 4.98 30.08 -26.92
CA LEU A 59 5.08 28.94 -27.84
C LEU A 59 4.12 27.81 -27.40
N PHE A 60 3.41 27.23 -28.35
CA PHE A 60 2.53 26.07 -28.21
C PHE A 60 2.96 24.99 -29.20
N LEU A 61 3.39 23.81 -28.76
CA LEU A 61 3.79 22.77 -29.73
C LEU A 61 2.57 22.07 -30.31
N GLY A 62 1.70 21.48 -29.48
CA GLY A 62 0.49 20.82 -29.96
C GLY A 62 -0.79 21.25 -29.23
N VAL A 63 -1.90 21.38 -29.97
CA VAL A 63 -3.22 21.63 -29.40
C VAL A 63 -4.29 20.72 -30.02
N GLN A 64 -4.83 19.80 -29.22
CA GLN A 64 -5.97 18.95 -29.62
C GLN A 64 -7.24 19.42 -28.91
N ARG A 65 -8.26 19.81 -29.67
CA ARG A 65 -9.51 20.33 -29.08
C ARG A 65 -10.48 19.22 -28.67
N ALA A 66 -10.57 18.15 -29.45
CA ALA A 66 -11.39 16.98 -29.19
C ALA A 66 -10.72 15.75 -29.80
N GLY A 67 -10.36 14.78 -28.97
CA GLY A 67 -9.88 13.49 -29.45
C GLY A 67 -9.61 12.46 -28.37
N SER A 68 -9.55 11.18 -28.72
CA SER A 68 -9.55 10.09 -27.72
C SER A 68 -8.20 9.89 -27.06
N PHE A 69 -7.12 10.03 -27.82
CA PHE A 69 -5.76 9.72 -27.38
C PHE A 69 -4.77 10.82 -27.78
N TRP A 70 -3.82 11.08 -26.88
CA TRP A 70 -2.65 11.91 -27.10
C TRP A 70 -1.42 11.11 -26.76
N GLU A 71 -0.53 10.91 -27.73
CA GLU A 71 0.81 10.36 -27.57
C GLU A 71 1.82 11.40 -28.07
N SER A 72 2.75 11.81 -27.22
CA SER A 72 3.89 12.60 -27.70
C SER A 72 5.21 12.13 -27.11
N SER A 73 6.23 12.14 -27.95
CA SER A 73 7.63 12.07 -27.55
C SER A 73 8.23 13.47 -27.76
N GLU A 74 8.39 14.18 -26.65
CA GLU A 74 8.78 15.59 -26.65
C GLU A 74 10.31 15.75 -26.80
N PRO A 75 10.83 16.93 -27.20
CA PRO A 75 12.23 17.11 -27.57
C PRO A 75 13.14 17.68 -26.47
N ALA A 76 14.43 17.33 -26.46
CA ALA A 76 15.39 17.94 -25.55
C ALA A 76 15.43 19.46 -25.73
N LEU A 77 15.10 20.20 -24.67
CA LEU A 77 15.07 21.66 -24.64
C LEU A 77 16.34 22.18 -23.99
N SER A 78 17.06 23.04 -24.69
CA SER A 78 18.23 23.75 -24.16
C SER A 78 18.15 25.27 -24.42
N GLY A 79 18.21 26.08 -23.36
CA GLY A 79 18.20 27.54 -23.47
C GLY A 79 17.49 28.30 -22.34
N SER A 80 17.46 29.63 -22.46
CA SER A 80 16.83 30.57 -21.53
C SER A 80 15.59 31.23 -22.16
N PRO A 81 14.42 30.56 -22.16
CA PRO A 81 13.20 31.17 -22.66
C PRO A 81 12.69 32.26 -21.70
N GLU A 82 12.57 33.49 -22.21
CA GLU A 82 12.06 34.65 -21.47
C GLU A 82 10.52 34.69 -21.37
N SER A 83 9.80 33.82 -22.09
CA SER A 83 8.33 33.79 -22.19
C SER A 83 7.67 32.44 -21.87
N ARG A 84 6.32 32.42 -21.74
CA ARG A 84 5.57 31.21 -21.36
C ARG A 84 5.50 30.17 -22.48
N LEU A 85 6.01 28.97 -22.23
CA LEU A 85 6.03 27.84 -23.14
C LEU A 85 4.98 26.78 -22.71
N PHE A 86 4.25 26.23 -23.68
CA PHE A 86 3.28 25.15 -23.53
C PHE A 86 3.63 24.04 -24.54
N LEU A 87 3.99 22.83 -24.11
CA LEU A 87 4.32 21.78 -25.08
C LEU A 87 3.04 21.13 -25.63
N GLY A 88 2.17 20.59 -24.79
CA GLY A 88 0.91 20.01 -25.25
C GLY A 88 -0.33 20.54 -24.52
N VAL A 89 -1.44 20.70 -25.26
CA VAL A 89 -2.75 21.05 -24.69
C VAL A 89 -3.88 20.21 -25.30
N GLN A 90 -4.50 19.36 -24.49
CA GLN A 90 -5.70 18.59 -24.86
C GLN A 90 -6.92 19.14 -24.12
N ARG A 91 -7.92 19.64 -24.88
CA ARG A 91 -9.12 20.26 -24.27
C ARG A 91 -10.17 19.24 -23.85
N ALA A 92 -10.33 18.16 -24.61
CA ALA A 92 -11.23 17.06 -24.31
C ALA A 92 -10.67 15.79 -24.93
N GLY A 93 -10.39 14.78 -24.10
CA GLY A 93 -9.95 13.47 -24.56
C GLY A 93 -9.89 12.39 -23.50
N SER A 94 -9.76 11.14 -23.87
CA SER A 94 -9.84 10.02 -22.90
C SER A 94 -8.49 9.74 -22.24
N PHE A 95 -7.40 9.84 -23.00
CA PHE A 95 -6.08 9.41 -22.59
C PHE A 95 -5.02 10.42 -23.00
N TRP A 96 -4.03 10.62 -22.12
CA TRP A 96 -2.83 11.39 -22.36
C TRP A 96 -1.62 10.54 -21.99
N GLU A 97 -0.73 10.31 -22.95
CA GLU A 97 0.59 9.71 -22.76
C GLU A 97 1.65 10.69 -23.27
N SER A 98 2.59 11.08 -22.40
CA SER A 98 3.77 11.82 -22.83
C SER A 98 5.05 11.18 -22.33
N ARG A 99 6.07 11.17 -23.20
CA ARG A 99 7.45 10.88 -22.85
C ARG A 99 8.24 12.18 -22.99
N GLU A 100 8.62 12.72 -21.85
CA GLU A 100 9.24 14.04 -21.79
C GLU A 100 10.78 13.95 -21.80
N PRO A 101 11.49 15.01 -22.22
CA PRO A 101 12.92 14.96 -22.55
C PRO A 101 13.80 15.81 -21.61
N ALA A 102 15.09 15.48 -21.47
CA ALA A 102 15.99 16.19 -20.56
C ALA A 102 15.96 17.71 -20.79
N LEU A 103 15.56 18.48 -19.76
CA LEU A 103 15.58 19.95 -19.81
C LEU A 103 16.91 20.44 -19.20
N SER A 104 17.62 21.29 -19.94
CA SER A 104 18.87 21.89 -19.47
C SER A 104 18.87 23.40 -19.72
N GLY A 105 19.03 24.22 -18.66
CA GLY A 105 19.09 25.67 -18.79
C GLY A 105 18.43 26.46 -17.65
N SER A 106 18.45 27.78 -17.78
CA SER A 106 17.91 28.76 -16.82
C SER A 106 16.71 29.51 -17.44
N PRO A 107 15.50 28.91 -17.48
CA PRO A 107 14.31 29.60 -17.96
C PRO A 107 13.89 30.70 -16.98
N GLU A 108 13.80 31.93 -17.48
CA GLU A 108 13.36 33.11 -16.72
C GLU A 108 11.83 33.23 -16.62
N SER A 109 11.08 32.39 -17.34
CA SER A 109 9.61 32.46 -17.46
C SER A 109 8.86 31.15 -17.14
N ARG A 110 7.51 31.20 -17.07
CA ARG A 110 6.68 30.04 -16.68
C ARG A 110 6.55 29.00 -17.79
N LEU A 111 6.99 27.79 -17.53
CA LEU A 111 6.92 26.64 -18.43
C LEU A 111 5.79 25.67 -18.02
N PHE A 112 5.03 25.18 -19.00
CA PHE A 112 3.98 24.17 -18.87
C PHE A 112 4.25 23.05 -19.87
N LEU A 113 4.48 21.82 -19.41
CA LEU A 113 4.81 20.73 -20.35
C LEU A 113 3.53 20.09 -20.90
N GLY A 114 2.57 19.72 -20.05
CA GLY A 114 1.27 19.23 -20.51
C GLY A 114 0.07 19.87 -19.79
N VAL A 115 -1.03 20.08 -20.53
CA VAL A 115 -2.31 20.52 -19.96
C VAL A 115 -3.51 19.76 -20.56
N GLN A 116 -4.18 18.96 -19.73
CA GLN A 116 -5.43 18.27 -20.08
C GLN A 116 -6.61 18.91 -19.34
N ARG A 117 -7.58 19.46 -20.09
CA ARG A 117 -8.72 20.16 -19.47
C ARG A 117 -9.84 19.22 -19.03
N ALA A 118 -10.08 18.15 -19.77
CA ALA A 118 -11.05 17.11 -19.45
C ALA A 118 -10.57 15.79 -20.05
N GLY A 119 -10.34 14.78 -19.21
CA GLY A 119 -10.03 13.44 -19.70
C GLY A 119 -9.87 12.37 -18.64
N SER A 120 -10.02 11.10 -19.01
CA SER A 120 -10.12 10.01 -18.03
C SER A 120 -8.77 9.67 -17.40
N PHE A 121 -7.70 9.69 -18.19
CA PHE A 121 -6.39 9.17 -17.78
C PHE A 121 -5.26 10.10 -18.23
N TRP A 122 -4.26 10.24 -17.35
CA TRP A 122 -3.00 10.94 -17.58
C TRP A 122 -1.86 10.01 -17.21
N GLU A 123 -0.98 9.71 -18.16
CA GLU A 123 0.31 9.05 -17.95
C GLU A 123 1.43 9.94 -18.49
N SER A 124 2.38 10.28 -17.63
CA SER A 124 3.61 10.95 -18.09
C SER A 124 4.86 10.28 -17.54
N ARG A 125 5.90 10.25 -18.37
CA ARG A 125 7.26 9.91 -17.98
C ARG A 125 8.10 11.17 -18.13
N GLU A 126 8.35 11.83 -17.01
CA GLU A 126 9.00 13.14 -16.96
C GLU A 126 10.53 13.00 -17.16
N PRO A 127 11.27 14.10 -17.40
CA PRO A 127 12.70 14.06 -17.76
C PRO A 127 13.66 14.59 -16.70
N ALA A 128 14.93 14.15 -16.76
CA ALA A 128 15.96 14.62 -15.83
C ALA A 128 16.15 16.13 -16.03
N LEU A 129 15.84 16.93 -15.02
CA LEU A 129 16.02 18.38 -15.05
C LEU A 129 17.38 18.71 -14.46
N SER A 130 18.22 19.42 -15.23
CA SER A 130 19.49 19.94 -14.76
C SER A 130 19.61 21.44 -15.03
N GLY A 131 19.67 22.27 -13.97
CA GLY A 131 19.82 23.72 -14.12
C GLY A 131 19.27 24.57 -12.97
N SER A 132 19.38 25.90 -13.11
CA SER A 132 18.92 26.92 -12.16
C SER A 132 17.77 27.74 -12.76
N PRO A 133 16.53 27.21 -12.79
CA PRO A 133 15.38 27.98 -13.27
C PRO A 133 15.02 29.08 -12.26
N GLU A 134 15.01 30.33 -12.74
CA GLU A 134 14.64 31.51 -11.95
C GLU A 134 13.11 31.72 -11.86
N SER A 135 12.31 30.90 -12.57
CA SER A 135 10.86 31.06 -12.71
C SER A 135 10.03 29.81 -12.38
N ARG A 136 8.68 29.96 -12.36
CA ARG A 136 7.77 28.86 -11.98
C ARG A 136 7.56 27.83 -13.10
N LEU A 137 7.96 26.60 -12.86
CA LEU A 137 7.79 25.46 -13.76
C LEU A 137 6.60 24.57 -13.32
N PHE A 138 5.80 24.13 -14.29
CA PHE A 138 4.69 23.18 -14.14
C PHE A 138 4.89 22.04 -15.14
N LEU A 139 5.11 20.80 -14.69
CA LEU A 139 5.27 19.69 -15.66
C LEU A 139 3.90 19.26 -16.19
N GLY A 140 2.97 18.85 -15.32
CA GLY A 140 1.63 18.46 -15.76
C GLY A 140 0.47 19.19 -15.05
N VAL A 141 -0.62 19.46 -15.78
CA VAL A 141 -1.89 19.97 -15.21
C VAL A 141 -3.12 19.29 -15.79
N GLN A 142 -3.87 18.56 -14.95
CA GLN A 142 -5.16 17.96 -15.31
C GLN A 142 -6.30 18.67 -14.55
N ARG A 143 -7.23 19.28 -15.29
CA ARG A 143 -8.31 20.06 -14.66
C ARG A 143 -9.50 19.22 -14.22
N ALA A 144 -9.82 18.17 -14.96
CA ALA A 144 -10.86 17.20 -14.63
C ALA A 144 -10.48 15.85 -15.23
N GLY A 145 -10.36 14.82 -14.41
CA GLY A 145 -10.08 13.47 -14.87
C GLY A 145 -10.19 12.40 -13.82
N SER A 146 -10.13 11.12 -14.19
CA SER A 146 -10.32 10.04 -13.21
C SER A 146 -9.00 9.61 -12.58
N PHE A 147 -7.92 9.61 -13.35
CA PHE A 147 -6.66 9.01 -12.97
C PHE A 147 -5.46 9.85 -13.43
N TRP A 148 -4.44 9.89 -12.58
CA TRP A 148 -3.14 10.52 -12.82
C TRP A 148 -2.04 9.53 -12.43
N GLU A 149 -1.19 9.15 -13.37
CA GLU A 149 0.07 8.43 -13.14
C GLU A 149 1.22 9.27 -13.70
N SER A 150 2.20 9.59 -12.85
CA SER A 150 3.47 10.18 -13.30
C SER A 150 4.67 9.39 -12.78
N ARG A 151 5.69 9.27 -13.63
CA ARG A 151 7.01 8.76 -13.26
C ARG A 151 8.02 9.86 -13.48
N GLU A 152 8.55 10.38 -12.38
CA GLU A 152 9.41 11.54 -12.38
C GLU A 152 10.89 11.14 -12.20
N PRO A 153 11.86 11.85 -12.79
CA PRO A 153 13.27 11.48 -12.78
C PRO A 153 14.18 12.48 -12.06
N ALA A 154 15.45 12.11 -11.84
CA ALA A 154 16.40 12.84 -11.00
C ALA A 154 16.47 14.34 -11.32
N LEU A 155 16.23 15.19 -10.31
CA LEU A 155 16.44 16.64 -10.41
C LEU A 155 17.81 16.96 -9.83
N SER A 156 18.65 17.65 -10.59
CA SER A 156 19.94 18.14 -10.11
C SER A 156 20.09 19.64 -10.36
N GLY A 157 20.33 20.42 -9.30
CA GLY A 157 20.56 21.87 -9.44
C GLY A 157 20.03 22.73 -8.29
N SER A 158 20.21 24.04 -8.44
CA SER A 158 19.82 25.08 -7.47
C SER A 158 18.72 25.98 -8.06
N PRO A 159 17.45 25.53 -8.08
CA PRO A 159 16.35 26.36 -8.54
C PRO A 159 16.07 27.48 -7.53
N GLU A 160 16.11 28.74 -8.00
CA GLU A 160 15.82 29.93 -7.19
C GLU A 160 14.30 30.20 -7.08
N SER A 161 13.46 29.43 -7.78
CA SER A 161 12.01 29.66 -7.91
C SER A 161 11.11 28.46 -7.59
N ARG A 162 9.78 28.67 -7.60
CA ARG A 162 8.79 27.62 -7.23
C ARG A 162 8.52 26.62 -8.34
N LEU A 163 8.82 25.35 -8.09
CA LEU A 163 8.58 24.23 -9.00
C LEU A 163 7.33 23.42 -8.59
N PHE A 164 6.51 23.04 -9.57
CA PHE A 164 5.32 22.18 -9.42
C PHE A 164 5.42 21.01 -10.40
N LEU A 165 5.49 19.77 -9.92
CA LEU A 165 5.66 18.62 -10.82
C LEU A 165 4.30 18.14 -11.37
N GLY A 166 3.27 18.03 -10.52
CA GLY A 166 1.91 17.78 -11.02
C GLY A 166 0.80 18.54 -10.29
N VAL A 167 -0.28 18.87 -11.01
CA VAL A 167 -1.49 19.46 -10.45
C VAL A 167 -2.78 18.85 -11.02
N GLN A 168 -3.56 18.18 -10.17
CA GLN A 168 -4.91 17.66 -10.51
C GLN A 168 -5.98 18.43 -9.75
N ARG A 169 -6.87 19.11 -10.48
CA ARG A 169 -7.90 19.97 -9.85
C ARG A 169 -9.13 19.19 -9.40
N ALA A 170 -9.52 18.15 -10.13
CA ALA A 170 -10.61 17.26 -9.78
C ALA A 170 -10.31 15.89 -10.39
N GLY A 171 -10.19 14.86 -9.56
CA GLY A 171 -10.09 13.49 -10.03
C GLY A 171 -10.05 12.43 -8.96
N SER A 172 -10.30 11.17 -9.31
CA SER A 172 -10.51 10.11 -8.32
C SER A 172 -9.20 9.61 -7.73
N PHE A 173 -8.14 9.53 -8.53
CA PHE A 173 -6.90 8.86 -8.18
C PHE A 173 -5.66 9.63 -8.65
N TRP A 174 -4.63 9.62 -7.80
CA TRP A 174 -3.31 10.18 -8.03
C TRP A 174 -2.25 9.14 -7.64
N GLU A 175 -1.41 8.74 -8.58
CA GLU A 175 -0.18 7.96 -8.36
C GLU A 175 1.01 8.74 -8.92
N SER A 176 2.00 9.01 -8.07
CA SER A 176 3.30 9.54 -8.51
C SER A 176 4.47 8.69 -8.00
N ARG A 177 5.48 8.53 -8.84
CA ARG A 177 6.80 8.02 -8.44
C ARG A 177 7.81 9.13 -8.63
N GLU A 178 8.28 9.68 -7.52
CA GLU A 178 9.08 10.89 -7.50
C GLU A 178 10.59 10.58 -7.47
N PRO A 179 11.48 11.55 -7.79
CA PRO A 179 12.85 11.25 -8.18
C PRO A 179 13.98 11.69 -7.24
N ALA A 180 15.15 11.03 -7.28
CA ALA A 180 16.30 11.44 -6.47
C ALA A 180 16.64 12.93 -6.69
N LEU A 181 16.49 13.76 -5.64
CA LEU A 181 16.80 15.20 -5.70
C LEU A 181 18.20 15.41 -5.17
N SER A 182 19.07 16.03 -5.96
CA SER A 182 20.40 16.43 -5.52
C SER A 182 20.64 17.93 -5.75
N GLY A 183 20.96 18.68 -4.70
CA GLY A 183 21.27 20.12 -4.82
C GLY A 183 20.80 20.98 -3.64
N SER A 184 21.06 22.28 -3.76
CA SER A 184 20.71 23.33 -2.78
C SER A 184 19.64 24.27 -3.36
N PRO A 185 18.35 23.87 -3.37
CA PRO A 185 17.29 24.77 -3.80
C PRO A 185 17.09 25.89 -2.76
N GLU A 186 17.18 27.14 -3.22
CA GLU A 186 16.94 28.33 -2.38
C GLU A 186 15.44 28.66 -2.24
N SER A 187 14.56 27.92 -2.92
CA SER A 187 13.12 28.23 -3.07
C SER A 187 12.17 27.07 -2.75
N ARG A 188 10.84 27.33 -2.80
CA ARG A 188 9.80 26.33 -2.41
C ARG A 188 9.45 25.36 -3.55
N LEU A 189 9.68 24.08 -3.31
CA LEU A 189 9.37 22.98 -4.22
C LEU A 189 8.06 22.26 -3.82
N PHE A 190 7.21 21.96 -4.81
CA PHE A 190 5.95 21.21 -4.67
C PHE A 190 5.94 20.03 -5.65
N LEU A 191 5.94 18.79 -5.18
CA LEU A 191 5.99 17.63 -6.08
C LEU A 191 4.58 17.30 -6.61
N GLY A 192 3.58 17.18 -5.74
CA GLY A 192 2.19 17.00 -6.19
C GLY A 192 1.14 17.87 -5.49
N VAL A 193 0.08 18.26 -6.23
CA VAL A 193 -1.11 18.93 -5.67
C VAL A 193 -2.44 18.40 -6.25
N GLN A 194 -3.27 17.80 -5.38
CA GLN A 194 -4.64 17.36 -5.72
C GLN A 194 -5.66 18.17 -4.93
N ARG A 195 -6.54 18.89 -5.65
CA ARG A 195 -7.50 19.79 -4.99
C ARG A 195 -8.77 19.10 -4.52
N ALA A 196 -9.23 18.10 -5.25
CA ALA A 196 -10.38 17.27 -4.91
C ALA A 196 -10.17 15.89 -5.51
N GLY A 197 -10.16 14.86 -4.68
CA GLY A 197 -10.04 13.48 -5.14
C GLY A 197 -10.16 12.44 -4.05
N SER A 198 -10.40 11.19 -4.40
CA SER A 198 -10.66 10.14 -3.42
C SER A 198 -9.37 9.55 -2.85
N PHE A 199 -8.33 9.44 -3.68
CA PHE A 199 -7.11 8.69 -3.38
C PHE A 199 -5.84 9.41 -3.84
N TRP A 200 -4.81 9.31 -3.00
CA TRP A 200 -3.45 9.81 -3.24
C TRP A 200 -2.44 8.75 -2.84
N GLU A 201 -1.61 8.30 -3.79
CA GLU A 201 -0.40 7.51 -3.56
C GLU A 201 0.83 8.22 -4.15
N SER A 202 1.86 8.44 -3.32
CA SER A 202 3.16 8.91 -3.79
C SER A 202 4.30 8.04 -3.25
N ARG A 203 5.31 7.83 -4.09
CA ARG A 203 6.59 7.21 -3.70
C ARG A 203 7.69 8.24 -3.82
N GLU A 204 8.18 8.72 -2.68
CA GLU A 204 9.14 9.80 -2.63
C GLU A 204 10.58 9.24 -2.59
N PRO A 205 11.56 10.00 -3.07
CA PRO A 205 12.90 9.51 -3.43
C PRO A 205 13.97 9.88 -2.42
N ALA A 206 15.24 9.48 -2.62
CA ALA A 206 16.35 9.99 -1.81
C ALA A 206 16.66 11.47 -2.10
N LEU A 207 16.76 12.30 -1.05
CA LEU A 207 17.18 13.70 -1.13
C LEU A 207 18.61 13.83 -0.61
N SER A 208 19.50 14.41 -1.42
CA SER A 208 20.87 14.73 -1.01
C SER A 208 21.19 16.21 -1.23
N GLY A 209 21.54 16.93 -0.16
CA GLY A 209 21.89 18.36 -0.26
C GLY A 209 21.52 19.21 0.96
N SER A 210 21.83 20.51 0.88
CA SER A 210 21.56 21.53 1.90
C SER A 210 20.52 22.54 1.38
N PRO A 211 19.21 22.20 1.40
CA PRO A 211 18.17 23.15 0.99
C PRO A 211 18.00 24.25 2.06
N GLU A 212 18.17 25.50 1.65
CA GLU A 212 17.95 26.68 2.51
C GLU A 212 16.45 27.05 2.67
N SER A 213 15.56 26.41 1.88
CA SER A 213 14.13 26.74 1.78
C SER A 213 13.14 25.58 2.00
N ARG A 214 11.83 25.92 2.14
CA ARG A 214 10.76 24.96 2.49
C ARG A 214 10.37 24.03 1.33
N LEU A 215 10.53 22.73 1.55
CA LEU A 215 10.10 21.65 0.64
C LEU A 215 8.70 21.11 0.99
N PHE A 216 7.84 20.89 -0.02
CA PHE A 216 6.51 20.28 0.10
C PHE A 216 6.39 19.09 -0.86
N LEU A 217 6.27 17.88 -0.33
CA LEU A 217 6.25 16.69 -1.20
C LEU A 217 4.85 16.44 -1.78
N GLY A 218 3.78 16.51 -0.97
CA GLY A 218 2.42 16.48 -1.52
C GLY A 218 1.37 17.29 -0.76
N VAL A 219 0.33 17.75 -1.47
CA VAL A 219 -0.82 18.47 -0.89
C VAL A 219 -2.16 17.97 -1.45
N GLN A 220 -2.99 17.35 -0.59
CA GLN A 220 -4.38 16.99 -0.88
C GLN A 220 -5.33 17.86 -0.06
N ARG A 221 -6.18 18.62 -0.75
CA ARG A 221 -7.09 19.57 -0.08
C ARG A 221 -8.38 18.92 0.43
N ALA A 222 -8.92 17.95 -0.30
CA ALA A 222 -10.10 17.19 0.08
C ALA A 222 -9.99 15.80 -0.54
N GLY A 223 -10.01 14.76 0.31
CA GLY A 223 -10.01 13.38 -0.15
C GLY A 223 -10.12 12.36 0.96
N SER A 224 -10.47 11.13 0.63
CA SER A 224 -10.73 10.08 1.62
C SER A 224 -9.46 9.40 2.11
N PHE A 225 -8.47 9.25 1.22
CA PHE A 225 -7.27 8.45 1.46
C PHE A 225 -5.98 9.16 0.99
N TRP A 226 -4.94 9.06 1.82
CA TRP A 226 -3.58 9.53 1.55
C TRP A 226 -2.56 8.47 1.97
N GLU A 227 -1.72 8.05 1.04
CA GLU A 227 -0.53 7.24 1.30
C GLU A 227 0.70 7.89 0.65
N SER A 228 1.74 8.11 1.45
CA SER A 228 3.05 8.55 0.96
C SER A 228 4.18 7.73 1.58
N ARG A 229 5.22 7.45 0.79
CA ARG A 229 6.50 6.90 1.28
C ARG A 229 7.56 7.98 1.23
N GLU A 230 8.03 8.46 2.39
CA GLU A 230 8.91 9.64 2.48
C GLU A 230 10.40 9.29 2.21
N PRO A 231 11.23 10.27 1.81
CA PRO A 231 12.62 10.10 1.35
C PRO A 231 13.63 9.42 2.26
N ALA A 232 14.79 9.02 1.73
CA ALA A 232 16.04 9.01 2.49
C ALA A 232 16.70 10.40 2.40
N LEU A 233 16.99 11.04 3.53
CA LEU A 233 17.56 12.39 3.62
C LEU A 233 19.05 12.30 4.00
N SER A 234 19.95 12.81 3.15
CA SER A 234 21.38 12.94 3.46
C SER A 234 21.84 14.40 3.28
N GLY A 235 22.25 15.06 4.35
CA GLY A 235 22.71 16.47 4.31
C GLY A 235 22.40 17.28 5.58
N SER A 236 22.77 18.57 5.58
CA SER A 236 22.49 19.54 6.66
C SER A 236 21.47 20.59 6.17
N PRO A 237 20.16 20.28 6.17
CA PRO A 237 19.14 21.27 5.81
C PRO A 237 19.01 22.31 6.93
N GLU A 238 19.19 23.60 6.62
CA GLU A 238 19.03 24.70 7.59
C GLU A 238 17.54 25.08 7.81
N SER A 239 16.61 24.55 7.00
CA SER A 239 15.22 25.02 6.92
C SER A 239 14.13 23.93 7.05
N ARG A 240 12.84 24.33 7.09
CA ARG A 240 11.69 23.45 7.45
C ARG A 240 11.20 22.57 6.28
N LEU A 241 11.20 21.26 6.49
CA LEU A 241 10.69 20.23 5.57
C LEU A 241 9.22 19.88 5.86
N PHE A 242 8.37 19.80 4.82
CA PHE A 242 6.95 19.38 4.91
C PHE A 242 6.68 18.17 4.01
N LEU A 243 6.54 17.00 4.61
CA LEU A 243 6.46 15.73 3.87
C LEU A 243 5.06 15.42 3.32
N GLY A 244 4.01 16.06 3.84
CA GLY A 244 2.69 16.00 3.21
C GLY A 244 1.61 16.77 3.97
N VAL A 245 0.63 17.31 3.26
CA VAL A 245 -0.49 18.07 3.87
C VAL A 245 -1.83 17.57 3.34
N GLN A 246 -2.60 16.91 4.20
CA GLN A 246 -3.98 16.50 3.94
C GLN A 246 -4.91 17.37 4.79
N ARG A 247 -5.73 18.21 4.16
CA ARG A 247 -6.54 19.19 4.90
C ARG A 247 -7.83 18.59 5.48
N ALA A 248 -8.45 17.64 4.79
CA ALA A 248 -9.64 16.91 5.23
C ALA A 248 -9.62 15.51 4.61
N GLY A 249 -9.79 14.48 5.43
CA GLY A 249 -9.86 13.09 4.97
C GLY A 249 -9.99 12.05 6.09
N SER A 250 -10.50 10.86 5.73
CA SER A 250 -10.79 9.79 6.69
C SER A 250 -9.55 9.01 7.12
N TYR A 251 -8.61 8.81 6.19
CA TYR A 251 -7.40 8.01 6.39
C TYR A 251 -6.14 8.72 5.89
N ARG A 252 -5.07 8.60 6.67
CA ARG A 252 -3.72 9.03 6.31
C ARG A 252 -2.64 8.07 6.80
N ALA A 253 -1.77 7.65 5.88
CA ALA A 253 -0.54 6.95 6.18
C ALA A 253 0.68 7.67 5.57
N SER A 254 1.74 7.80 6.36
CA SER A 254 3.04 8.30 5.92
C SER A 254 4.15 7.45 6.54
N ARG A 255 5.17 7.07 5.75
CA ARG A 255 6.39 6.39 6.26
C ARG A 255 7.54 7.39 6.29
N GLU A 256 8.18 7.59 7.44
CA GLU A 256 9.16 8.69 7.63
C GLU A 256 10.60 8.39 7.16
N PRO A 257 11.45 9.43 6.97
CA PRO A 257 12.79 9.31 6.40
C PRO A 257 13.83 8.58 7.24
N ALA A 258 14.86 8.05 6.57
CA ALA A 258 16.18 7.86 7.17
C ALA A 258 16.98 9.17 7.09
N LEU A 259 17.48 9.69 8.22
CA LEU A 259 18.23 10.95 8.29
C LEU A 259 19.72 10.69 8.56
N THR A 260 20.59 11.08 7.63
CA THR A 260 22.05 11.03 7.80
C THR A 260 22.64 12.45 7.72
N GLY A 261 23.15 12.98 8.85
CA GLY A 261 23.74 14.34 8.90
C GLY A 261 23.59 15.07 10.26
N ARG A 262 24.02 16.35 10.32
CA ARG A 262 23.78 17.29 11.45
C ARG A 262 22.65 18.27 11.07
N PRO A 263 21.36 17.92 11.23
CA PRO A 263 20.28 18.87 10.97
C PRO A 263 20.11 19.83 12.16
N GLU A 264 20.41 21.12 11.98
CA GLU A 264 20.15 22.16 12.98
C GLU A 264 18.66 22.56 13.07
N SER A 265 17.81 22.10 12.14
CA SER A 265 16.48 22.68 11.87
C SER A 265 15.27 21.79 12.25
N ARG A 266 14.09 22.42 12.37
CA ARG A 266 12.81 21.81 12.79
C ARG A 266 12.13 21.05 11.63
N LEU A 267 12.08 19.73 11.75
CA LEU A 267 11.32 18.83 10.85
C LEU A 267 9.83 18.79 11.25
N LEU A 268 8.90 18.97 10.30
CA LEU A 268 7.44 18.92 10.52
C LEU A 268 6.80 17.78 9.71
N GLN A 269 6.65 16.61 10.35
CA GLN A 269 6.06 15.41 9.74
C GLN A 269 4.53 15.47 9.72
N GLY A 270 3.97 15.27 8.52
CA GLY A 270 2.55 15.09 8.21
C GLY A 270 1.55 16.01 8.92
N VAL A 271 0.90 16.94 8.21
CA VAL A 271 -0.18 17.74 8.83
C VAL A 271 -1.55 17.26 8.33
N GLN A 272 -2.29 16.53 9.16
CA GLN A 272 -3.72 16.22 8.97
C GLN A 272 -4.55 17.15 9.87
N ARG A 273 -5.43 17.95 9.27
CA ARG A 273 -6.17 19.00 10.02
C ARG A 273 -7.52 18.54 10.57
N ALA A 274 -8.15 17.55 9.93
CA ALA A 274 -9.41 16.91 10.36
C ALA A 274 -9.50 15.50 9.75
N GLY A 275 -9.81 14.48 10.57
CA GLY A 275 -9.90 13.08 10.14
C GLY A 275 -10.05 12.07 11.29
N SER A 276 -10.47 10.85 10.95
CA SER A 276 -10.76 9.75 11.90
C SER A 276 -9.56 8.86 12.24
N TYR A 277 -8.56 8.74 11.34
CA TYR A 277 -7.39 7.87 11.54
C TYR A 277 -6.11 8.47 10.95
N ARG A 278 -4.99 8.32 11.68
CA ARG A 278 -3.65 8.75 11.29
C ARG A 278 -2.58 7.76 11.74
N ALA A 279 -1.75 7.28 10.81
CA ALA A 279 -0.57 6.45 11.10
C ALA A 279 0.74 7.16 10.71
N SER A 280 1.74 7.11 11.60
CA SER A 280 3.10 7.65 11.40
C SER A 280 4.16 6.75 12.06
N ARG A 281 5.37 6.66 11.50
CA ARG A 281 6.50 5.90 12.08
C ARG A 281 7.74 6.78 12.24
N GLU A 282 8.30 6.91 13.44
CA GLU A 282 9.48 7.76 13.73
C GLU A 282 10.79 7.45 12.99
N PRO A 283 11.69 8.44 12.82
CA PRO A 283 12.90 8.33 12.00
C PRO A 283 14.00 7.49 12.68
N ALA A 284 14.93 6.99 11.87
CA ALA A 284 16.25 6.56 12.31
C ALA A 284 17.24 7.74 12.15
N LEU A 285 17.85 8.17 13.26
CA LEU A 285 18.82 9.27 13.30
C LEU A 285 20.25 8.72 13.41
N THR A 286 21.13 9.05 12.46
CA THR A 286 22.57 8.86 12.62
C THR A 286 23.30 10.20 12.55
N GLY A 287 23.71 10.72 13.71
CA GLY A 287 24.36 12.01 13.92
C GLY A 287 24.13 12.51 15.36
N ARG A 288 24.89 13.49 15.85
CA ARG A 288 24.60 14.21 17.12
C ARG A 288 23.54 15.29 16.83
N PRO A 289 22.27 15.15 17.24
CA PRO A 289 21.26 16.17 17.00
C PRO A 289 21.15 17.08 18.23
N GLU A 290 21.34 18.39 18.06
CA GLU A 290 20.96 19.38 19.10
C GLU A 290 19.51 19.87 18.94
N SER A 291 18.78 19.40 17.93
CA SER A 291 17.50 19.98 17.48
C SER A 291 16.24 19.24 17.98
N ARG A 292 15.21 20.03 18.32
CA ARG A 292 13.89 19.58 18.79
C ARG A 292 13.04 19.02 17.63
N LEU A 293 12.80 17.71 17.60
CA LEU A 293 11.76 17.08 16.78
C LEU A 293 10.36 17.48 17.29
N LEU A 294 9.49 18.01 16.43
CA LEU A 294 8.07 18.30 16.72
C LEU A 294 7.16 17.36 15.92
N GLN A 295 6.79 16.22 16.50
CA GLN A 295 5.84 15.30 15.86
C GLN A 295 4.39 15.77 16.01
N GLY A 296 3.77 16.12 14.87
CA GLY A 296 2.32 16.04 14.61
C GLY A 296 1.36 16.76 15.58
N VAL A 297 0.77 17.88 15.13
CA VAL A 297 -0.37 18.52 15.82
C VAL A 297 -1.68 17.94 15.31
N HIS A 298 -2.47 17.30 16.18
CA HIS A 298 -3.84 16.86 15.94
C HIS A 298 -4.80 17.74 16.78
N ARG A 299 -5.94 18.18 16.23
CA ARG A 299 -7.01 18.84 17.02
C ARG A 299 -8.31 18.04 16.85
N LEU A 300 -8.79 17.47 17.97
CA LEU A 300 -10.04 16.75 18.22
C LEU A 300 -10.16 15.29 17.70
N GLY A 301 -10.63 14.40 18.61
CA GLY A 301 -11.60 13.34 18.31
C GLY A 301 -11.17 12.03 17.63
N SER A 302 -9.91 11.59 17.70
CA SER A 302 -9.48 10.35 17.02
C SER A 302 -8.22 9.67 17.60
N TYR A 303 -8.01 8.41 17.17
CA TYR A 303 -6.91 7.50 17.50
C TYR A 303 -5.60 7.89 16.78
N ARG A 304 -4.47 7.90 17.49
CA ARG A 304 -3.11 8.20 16.98
C ARG A 304 -2.19 7.01 17.25
N GLU A 305 -1.52 6.47 16.23
CA GLU A 305 -0.38 5.56 16.42
C GLU A 305 0.92 6.30 16.14
N SER A 306 1.68 6.55 17.21
CA SER A 306 3.10 6.91 17.14
C SER A 306 3.93 5.75 17.68
N LYS A 307 5.20 5.82 17.36
CA LYS A 307 6.06 4.68 17.23
C LYS A 307 7.44 5.34 17.48
N GLU A 308 8.30 4.97 18.47
CA GLU A 308 9.69 5.51 18.64
C GLU A 308 10.91 4.64 18.22
N SER A 309 12.05 5.27 17.87
CA SER A 309 13.34 4.59 17.60
C SER A 309 14.54 5.11 18.45
N VAL A 310 15.53 4.23 18.66
CA VAL A 310 16.70 4.36 19.57
C VAL A 310 17.89 5.06 18.89
N LEU A 311 18.39 6.12 19.55
CA LEU A 311 19.57 6.92 19.20
C LEU A 311 20.90 6.18 19.53
N THR A 312 21.90 6.24 18.63
CA THR A 312 23.31 5.94 18.99
C THR A 312 24.23 7.12 18.70
N GLY A 313 24.67 7.78 19.77
CA GLY A 313 25.67 8.84 19.81
C GLY A 313 25.51 9.71 21.06
N SER A 314 26.27 9.43 22.13
CA SER A 314 26.13 10.06 23.46
C SER A 314 26.05 11.60 23.39
N PRO A 315 25.18 12.24 24.19
CA PRO A 315 25.54 12.45 25.59
C PRO A 315 24.38 12.17 26.56
N LYS A 316 24.71 12.04 27.85
CA LYS A 316 23.79 12.07 28.99
C LYS A 316 22.51 12.86 28.68
N SER A 317 21.44 12.16 28.34
CA SER A 317 20.12 12.76 28.14
C SER A 317 19.05 11.71 28.44
N ARG A 318 18.22 12.04 29.44
CA ARG A 318 17.09 11.25 29.94
C ARG A 318 15.85 11.64 29.16
N ILE A 319 15.27 10.75 28.35
CA ILE A 319 13.86 10.76 27.92
C ILE A 319 13.37 9.31 27.77
N LEU A 320 12.19 9.01 28.35
CA LEU A 320 11.50 7.72 28.36
C LEU A 320 10.91 7.40 26.98
N LEU A 321 11.09 6.17 26.50
CA LEU A 321 10.64 5.73 25.18
C LEU A 321 9.56 4.58 25.24
N GLY A 322 8.42 4.78 24.57
CA GLY A 322 7.29 3.89 24.31
C GLY A 322 7.29 3.18 22.94
N VAL A 323 6.73 1.97 22.97
CA VAL A 323 6.79 0.93 21.92
C VAL A 323 6.05 1.30 20.64
N GLN A 324 6.65 0.85 19.54
CA GLN A 324 6.33 1.19 18.18
C GLN A 324 5.52 -0.05 17.58
N ARG A 325 4.21 0.05 17.17
CA ARG A 325 3.38 -0.85 16.24
C ARG A 325 3.59 -0.81 14.67
N VAL A 326 4.01 -1.90 14.01
CA VAL A 326 4.19 -1.95 12.52
C VAL A 326 2.87 -2.38 11.87
N ASP A 327 2.37 -1.59 10.91
CA ASP A 327 1.28 -1.95 10.00
C ASP A 327 1.63 -3.12 9.06
N SER A 328 0.69 -4.06 8.94
CA SER A 328 0.64 -5.10 7.90
C SER A 328 -0.80 -5.55 7.67
N ASN A 329 -1.19 -5.47 6.39
CA ASN A 329 -2.29 -6.10 5.65
C ASN A 329 -3.39 -6.86 6.41
N GLU A 330 -4.63 -6.60 5.96
CA GLU A 330 -5.93 -7.13 6.43
C GLU A 330 -6.06 -8.67 6.56
N LEU A 331 -5.04 -9.44 6.18
CA LEU A 331 -4.99 -10.90 6.33
C LEU A 331 -4.49 -11.39 7.71
N ASN A 332 -3.85 -10.54 8.52
CA ASN A 332 -3.29 -10.92 9.83
C ASN A 332 -4.02 -10.30 11.04
N LEU A 333 -5.13 -9.57 10.82
CA LEU A 333 -5.93 -9.01 11.93
C LEU A 333 -6.52 -10.11 12.82
N ALA A 334 -6.84 -11.27 12.26
CA ALA A 334 -7.36 -12.45 12.96
C ALA A 334 -6.28 -13.32 13.63
N GLY A 335 -5.04 -12.84 13.78
CA GLY A 335 -4.12 -13.36 14.80
C GLY A 335 -3.81 -12.34 15.89
N THR A 336 -3.84 -11.05 15.53
CA THR A 336 -3.49 -9.95 16.44
C THR A 336 -4.63 -9.52 17.35
N SER A 337 -5.89 -9.77 16.96
CA SER A 337 -7.08 -9.41 17.75
C SER A 337 -7.32 -10.39 18.90
N GLU A 338 -7.13 -11.67 18.61
CA GLU A 338 -7.25 -12.86 19.44
C GLU A 338 -6.24 -12.79 20.58
N CYS A 339 -4.97 -12.60 20.24
CA CYS A 339 -3.93 -12.50 21.25
C CYS A 339 -4.09 -11.23 22.08
N ARG A 340 -4.51 -10.10 21.51
CA ARG A 340 -4.83 -8.89 22.31
C ARG A 340 -6.00 -9.11 23.26
N LEU A 341 -7.05 -9.81 22.82
CA LEU A 341 -8.17 -10.21 23.69
C LEU A 341 -7.64 -11.08 24.84
N LEU A 342 -6.96 -12.18 24.53
CA LEU A 342 -6.43 -13.10 25.54
C LEU A 342 -5.49 -12.39 26.54
N LEU A 343 -4.63 -11.50 26.05
CA LEU A 343 -3.73 -10.70 26.89
C LEU A 343 -4.47 -9.67 27.74
N GLY A 344 -5.50 -9.00 27.19
CA GLY A 344 -6.31 -8.03 27.91
C GLY A 344 -7.11 -8.65 29.05
N TYR A 345 -7.70 -9.83 28.82
CA TYR A 345 -8.41 -10.56 29.86
C TYR A 345 -7.47 -11.16 30.91
N ARG A 346 -6.28 -11.63 30.49
CA ARG A 346 -5.20 -12.03 31.41
C ARG A 346 -4.83 -10.91 32.36
N ASP A 347 -4.46 -9.74 31.84
CA ASP A 347 -3.98 -8.63 32.65
C ASP A 347 -5.08 -8.05 33.55
N GLY A 348 -6.35 -8.21 33.16
CA GLY A 348 -7.52 -7.86 33.98
C GLY A 348 -7.94 -8.92 35.01
N GLN A 349 -7.29 -10.09 35.07
CA GLN A 349 -7.69 -11.26 35.89
C GLN A 349 -9.17 -11.65 35.76
N ARG A 350 -9.70 -11.54 34.53
CA ARG A 350 -11.07 -11.92 34.20
C ARG A 350 -11.09 -13.25 33.49
N GLU A 351 -12.10 -14.06 33.78
CA GLU A 351 -12.32 -15.31 33.05
C GLU A 351 -12.74 -15.01 31.61
N LEU A 352 -12.21 -15.81 30.69
CA LEU A 352 -12.58 -15.77 29.29
C LEU A 352 -12.66 -17.21 28.78
N HIS A 353 -13.81 -17.54 28.23
CA HIS A 353 -14.13 -18.84 27.68
C HIS A 353 -14.00 -18.78 26.16
N CYS A 354 -13.14 -19.63 25.59
CA CYS A 354 -12.89 -19.72 24.16
C CYS A 354 -13.20 -21.13 23.68
N VAL A 355 -14.02 -21.26 22.63
CA VAL A 355 -14.22 -22.52 21.91
C VAL A 355 -13.63 -22.38 20.51
N PHE A 356 -12.71 -23.28 20.18
CA PHE A 356 -12.11 -23.40 18.87
C PHE A 356 -12.86 -24.48 18.10
N VAL A 357 -13.60 -24.07 17.08
CA VAL A 357 -14.46 -24.93 16.27
C VAL A 357 -13.75 -25.22 14.94
N ASP A 358 -13.64 -26.51 14.62
CA ASP A 358 -13.14 -27.02 13.34
C ASP A 358 -14.31 -27.67 12.58
N LEU A 359 -14.32 -27.58 11.25
CA LEU A 359 -15.36 -28.19 10.41
C LEU A 359 -14.88 -29.51 9.81
N GLU A 360 -15.75 -30.53 9.80
CA GLU A 360 -15.43 -31.80 9.17
C GLU A 360 -15.36 -31.66 7.65
N LYS A 361 -14.16 -31.77 7.05
CA LYS A 361 -13.98 -31.74 5.59
C LYS A 361 -14.68 -30.55 4.93
N ALA A 362 -14.38 -29.34 5.39
CA ALA A 362 -15.11 -28.12 5.06
C ALA A 362 -15.37 -27.95 3.55
N TYR A 363 -14.36 -28.15 2.70
CA TYR A 363 -14.51 -28.02 1.25
C TYR A 363 -15.37 -29.13 0.65
N ASP A 364 -15.21 -30.37 1.10
CA ASP A 364 -15.88 -31.53 0.52
C ASP A 364 -17.37 -31.60 0.89
N ARG A 365 -17.79 -30.89 1.96
CA ARG A 365 -19.16 -30.92 2.45
C ARG A 365 -20.08 -29.86 1.87
N VAL A 366 -19.55 -28.80 1.25
CA VAL A 366 -20.37 -27.67 0.75
C VAL A 366 -21.43 -28.19 -0.23
N PRO A 367 -22.73 -28.08 0.08
CA PRO A 367 -23.78 -28.44 -0.86
C PRO A 367 -23.76 -27.48 -2.06
N ARG A 368 -23.82 -28.02 -3.29
CA ARG A 368 -23.78 -27.19 -4.50
C ARG A 368 -24.96 -26.22 -4.59
N GLU A 369 -26.15 -26.68 -4.21
CA GLU A 369 -27.34 -25.81 -4.16
C GLU A 369 -27.16 -24.63 -3.19
N GLU A 370 -26.54 -24.88 -2.03
CA GLU A 370 -26.21 -23.83 -1.07
C GLU A 370 -25.19 -22.85 -1.64
N LEU A 371 -24.19 -23.35 -2.38
CA LEU A 371 -23.22 -22.48 -3.07
C LEU A 371 -23.92 -21.56 -4.08
N TRP A 372 -24.80 -22.10 -4.93
CA TRP A 372 -25.54 -21.30 -5.91
C TRP A 372 -26.42 -20.25 -5.24
N TYR A 373 -27.09 -20.65 -4.16
CA TYR A 373 -27.90 -19.74 -3.35
C TYR A 373 -27.04 -18.62 -2.74
N CYS A 374 -25.92 -18.95 -2.10
CA CYS A 374 -25.02 -17.98 -1.48
C CYS A 374 -24.47 -16.99 -2.51
N MET A 375 -24.02 -17.47 -3.69
CA MET A 375 -23.54 -16.61 -4.76
C MET A 375 -24.60 -15.60 -5.21
N ARG A 376 -25.85 -16.04 -5.42
CA ARG A 376 -26.96 -15.15 -5.80
C ARG A 376 -27.27 -14.15 -4.70
N LYS A 377 -27.31 -14.60 -3.44
CA LYS A 377 -27.60 -13.74 -2.28
C LYS A 377 -26.52 -12.68 -2.08
N SER A 378 -25.25 -12.99 -2.37
CA SER A 378 -24.13 -12.04 -2.36
C SER A 378 -24.09 -11.11 -3.57
N GLY A 379 -25.11 -11.12 -4.45
CA GLY A 379 -25.23 -10.20 -5.58
C GLY A 379 -24.38 -10.57 -6.81
N VAL A 380 -23.86 -11.80 -6.88
CA VAL A 380 -23.12 -12.27 -8.06
C VAL A 380 -24.07 -12.39 -9.24
N ALA A 381 -23.73 -11.74 -10.36
CA ALA A 381 -24.57 -11.78 -11.55
C ALA A 381 -24.78 -13.22 -12.07
N GLU A 382 -26.00 -13.55 -12.47
CA GLU A 382 -26.40 -14.92 -12.86
C GLU A 382 -25.52 -15.52 -13.96
N LYS A 383 -24.96 -14.70 -14.86
CA LYS A 383 -24.00 -15.16 -15.87
C LYS A 383 -22.77 -15.85 -15.27
N TYR A 384 -22.26 -15.35 -14.15
CA TYR A 384 -21.11 -15.95 -13.45
C TYR A 384 -21.54 -17.17 -12.64
N VAL A 385 -22.73 -17.13 -12.02
CA VAL A 385 -23.30 -18.29 -11.32
C VAL A 385 -23.41 -19.47 -12.29
N ARG A 386 -23.93 -19.26 -13.50
CA ARG A 386 -24.03 -20.31 -14.54
C ARG A 386 -22.67 -20.85 -14.98
N VAL A 387 -21.66 -20.01 -15.14
CA VAL A 387 -20.30 -20.45 -15.47
C VAL A 387 -19.73 -21.33 -14.36
N VAL A 388 -19.91 -20.95 -13.09
CA VAL A 388 -19.47 -21.80 -11.98
C VAL A 388 -20.31 -23.08 -11.92
N GLN A 389 -21.63 -23.02 -12.12
CA GLN A 389 -22.47 -24.23 -12.20
C GLN A 389 -21.96 -25.22 -13.25
N ASP A 390 -21.64 -24.73 -14.45
CA ASP A 390 -21.09 -25.53 -15.54
C ASP A 390 -19.75 -26.19 -15.17
N MET A 391 -18.86 -25.47 -14.46
CA MET A 391 -17.60 -26.04 -13.95
C MET A 391 -17.81 -27.22 -13.00
N TYR A 392 -18.90 -27.21 -12.22
CA TYR A 392 -19.21 -28.28 -11.27
C TYR A 392 -20.11 -29.38 -11.87
N GLU A 393 -20.81 -29.10 -12.98
CA GLU A 393 -21.70 -30.06 -13.63
C GLU A 393 -20.91 -31.29 -14.12
N ARG A 394 -21.48 -32.50 -13.92
CA ARG A 394 -20.90 -33.78 -14.35
C ARG A 394 -19.44 -34.01 -13.92
N SER A 395 -18.97 -33.35 -12.86
CA SER A 395 -17.64 -33.57 -12.30
C SER A 395 -17.47 -35.04 -11.91
N ARG A 396 -16.41 -35.67 -12.43
CA ARG A 396 -16.03 -37.05 -12.11
C ARG A 396 -14.60 -37.07 -11.59
N THR A 397 -14.27 -38.07 -10.78
CA THR A 397 -12.96 -38.20 -10.16
C THR A 397 -12.49 -39.64 -10.18
N VAL A 398 -11.17 -39.80 -10.28
CA VAL A 398 -10.45 -41.07 -10.20
C VAL A 398 -9.33 -40.89 -9.19
N VAL A 399 -9.17 -41.84 -8.28
CA VAL A 399 -8.08 -41.82 -7.30
C VAL A 399 -6.94 -42.71 -7.80
N ARG A 400 -5.72 -42.17 -7.84
CA ARG A 400 -4.51 -42.95 -8.14
C ARG A 400 -3.92 -43.49 -6.84
N CYS A 401 -3.96 -44.81 -6.68
CA CYS A 401 -3.39 -45.55 -5.56
C CYS A 401 -2.14 -46.33 -6.01
N ALA A 402 -1.39 -46.88 -5.05
CA ALA A 402 -0.19 -47.68 -5.34
C ALA A 402 -0.48 -48.95 -6.19
N VAL A 403 -1.71 -49.46 -6.12
CA VAL A 403 -2.20 -50.63 -6.89
C VAL A 403 -2.84 -50.27 -8.24
N GLY A 404 -2.91 -48.99 -8.61
CA GLY A 404 -3.52 -48.52 -9.86
C GLY A 404 -4.52 -47.39 -9.67
N GLN A 405 -5.27 -47.08 -10.72
CA GLN A 405 -6.35 -46.08 -10.67
C GLN A 405 -7.67 -46.75 -10.28
N THR A 406 -8.49 -46.05 -9.48
CA THR A 406 -9.86 -46.51 -9.17
C THR A 406 -10.77 -46.39 -10.39
N GLU A 407 -11.94 -47.00 -10.32
CA GLU A 407 -13.03 -46.66 -11.23
C GLU A 407 -13.44 -45.19 -11.06
N GLU A 408 -14.01 -44.63 -12.12
CA GLU A 408 -14.48 -43.26 -12.16
C GLU A 408 -15.80 -43.13 -11.39
N PHE A 409 -15.85 -42.21 -10.42
CA PHE A 409 -17.06 -41.90 -9.66
C PHE A 409 -17.44 -40.42 -9.79
N LYS A 410 -18.74 -40.14 -9.66
CA LYS A 410 -19.28 -38.78 -9.73
C LYS A 410 -19.02 -38.04 -8.42
N VAL A 411 -18.67 -36.76 -8.53
CA VAL A 411 -18.59 -35.84 -7.40
C VAL A 411 -19.81 -34.93 -7.47
N GLU A 412 -20.67 -35.00 -6.46
CA GLU A 412 -21.95 -34.25 -6.42
C GLU A 412 -21.97 -33.17 -5.33
N VAL A 413 -21.04 -33.23 -4.39
CA VAL A 413 -20.91 -32.30 -3.25
C VAL A 413 -19.50 -31.75 -3.17
N GLY A 414 -19.37 -30.57 -2.58
CA GLY A 414 -18.09 -29.95 -2.26
C GLY A 414 -17.50 -29.10 -3.38
N LEU A 415 -16.48 -28.36 -2.98
CA LEU A 415 -15.66 -27.48 -3.82
C LEU A 415 -14.46 -28.24 -4.38
N HIS A 416 -13.99 -27.86 -5.57
CA HIS A 416 -12.79 -28.48 -6.15
C HIS A 416 -11.54 -28.09 -5.36
N GLN A 417 -10.95 -29.02 -4.60
CA GLN A 417 -9.69 -28.77 -3.91
C GLN A 417 -8.56 -28.55 -4.91
N GLY A 418 -7.76 -27.51 -4.71
CA GLY A 418 -6.69 -27.10 -5.62
C GLY A 418 -7.11 -26.15 -6.74
N SER A 419 -8.41 -25.88 -6.91
CA SER A 419 -8.87 -24.80 -7.77
C SER A 419 -8.58 -23.43 -7.15
N ALA A 420 -8.10 -22.49 -7.96
CA ALA A 420 -7.86 -21.11 -7.54
C ALA A 420 -9.14 -20.36 -7.14
N LEU A 421 -10.31 -20.80 -7.63
CA LEU A 421 -11.59 -20.15 -7.35
C LEU A 421 -12.24 -20.67 -6.05
N SER A 422 -11.97 -21.92 -5.67
CA SER A 422 -12.62 -22.57 -4.51
C SER A 422 -12.45 -21.81 -3.19
N PRO A 423 -11.29 -21.22 -2.85
CA PRO A 423 -11.16 -20.43 -1.62
C PRO A 423 -12.10 -19.22 -1.56
N PHE A 424 -12.32 -18.55 -2.69
CA PHE A 424 -13.23 -17.41 -2.75
C PHE A 424 -14.70 -17.85 -2.66
N LEU A 425 -15.07 -18.94 -3.34
CA LEU A 425 -16.40 -19.54 -3.22
C LEU A 425 -16.69 -20.00 -1.79
N PHE A 426 -15.70 -20.60 -1.13
CA PHE A 426 -15.81 -20.99 0.27
C PHE A 426 -16.02 -19.78 1.18
N ALA A 427 -15.29 -18.68 0.95
CA ALA A 427 -15.48 -17.44 1.70
C ALA A 427 -16.90 -16.86 1.55
N ILE A 428 -17.48 -16.87 0.33
CA ILE A 428 -18.87 -16.45 0.09
C ILE A 428 -19.84 -17.30 0.92
N VAL A 429 -19.66 -18.63 0.90
CA VAL A 429 -20.52 -19.55 1.65
C VAL A 429 -20.39 -19.31 3.15
N MET A 430 -19.17 -19.19 3.68
CA MET A 430 -18.94 -18.91 5.10
C MET A 430 -19.49 -17.56 5.55
N ASP A 431 -19.40 -16.52 4.71
CA ASP A 431 -19.99 -15.20 4.99
C ASP A 431 -21.52 -15.30 5.15
N GLN A 432 -22.18 -16.01 4.23
CA GLN A 432 -23.63 -16.22 4.27
C GLN A 432 -24.13 -17.17 5.37
N LEU A 433 -23.30 -18.15 5.76
CA LEU A 433 -23.59 -19.06 6.87
C LEU A 433 -23.48 -18.35 8.23
N SER A 434 -22.53 -17.44 8.33
CA SER A 434 -22.19 -16.76 9.57
C SER A 434 -23.02 -15.51 9.85
N GLU A 435 -23.69 -14.94 8.86
CA GLU A 435 -24.45 -13.67 8.95
C GLU A 435 -25.37 -13.57 10.19
N GLU A 436 -26.05 -14.65 10.56
CA GLU A 436 -27.03 -14.66 11.67
C GLU A 436 -26.39 -14.90 13.06
N VAL A 437 -25.19 -15.47 13.11
CA VAL A 437 -24.55 -15.94 14.36
C VAL A 437 -23.26 -15.21 14.70
N ARG A 438 -22.67 -14.52 13.73
CA ARG A 438 -21.41 -13.80 13.86
C ARG A 438 -21.59 -12.56 14.72
N GLN A 439 -20.79 -12.48 15.78
CA GLN A 439 -20.64 -11.27 16.58
C GLN A 439 -19.43 -10.47 16.11
N GLU A 440 -19.38 -9.19 16.45
CA GLU A 440 -18.22 -8.35 16.15
C GLU A 440 -16.96 -8.86 16.86
N SER A 441 -15.82 -8.62 16.23
CA SER A 441 -14.51 -8.87 16.86
C SER A 441 -14.45 -8.09 18.19
N PRO A 442 -14.04 -8.73 19.30
CA PRO A 442 -13.27 -9.97 19.36
C PRO A 442 -14.06 -11.24 19.77
N TRP A 443 -15.39 -11.20 19.78
CA TRP A 443 -16.24 -12.29 20.31
C TRP A 443 -16.41 -13.46 19.34
N THR A 444 -16.36 -13.19 18.04
CA THR A 444 -16.30 -14.22 17.00
C THR A 444 -15.21 -13.88 16.00
N MET A 445 -14.26 -14.79 15.84
CA MET A 445 -13.15 -14.65 14.90
C MET A 445 -13.15 -15.87 13.96
N MET A 446 -12.87 -15.65 12.69
CA MET A 446 -12.92 -16.70 11.68
C MET A 446 -11.77 -16.58 10.71
N PHE A 447 -11.20 -17.71 10.35
CA PHE A 447 -10.22 -17.82 9.27
C PHE A 447 -10.50 -19.09 8.48
N ALA A 448 -11.01 -18.93 7.26
CA ALA A 448 -11.51 -20.05 6.45
C ALA A 448 -12.51 -20.91 7.27
N ASP A 449 -12.15 -22.16 7.58
CA ASP A 449 -12.94 -23.12 8.34
C ASP A 449 -12.67 -23.11 9.86
N ASP A 450 -11.62 -22.42 10.31
CA ASP A 450 -11.32 -22.24 11.73
C ASP A 450 -12.21 -21.12 12.29
N ILE A 451 -13.02 -21.44 13.31
CA ILE A 451 -13.89 -20.47 13.99
C ILE A 451 -13.55 -20.43 15.48
N VAL A 452 -13.42 -19.23 16.04
CA VAL A 452 -13.19 -19.00 17.47
C VAL A 452 -14.35 -18.23 18.05
N ILE A 453 -14.97 -18.80 19.07
CA ILE A 453 -16.11 -18.22 19.79
C ILE A 453 -15.64 -17.90 21.20
N CYS A 454 -15.76 -16.63 21.60
CA CYS A 454 -15.32 -16.14 22.89
C CYS A 454 -16.50 -15.59 23.71
N SER A 455 -16.47 -15.78 25.02
CA SER A 455 -17.40 -15.11 25.94
C SER A 455 -16.82 -14.99 27.35
N GLU A 456 -17.29 -14.01 28.12
CA GLU A 456 -16.97 -13.87 29.55
C GLU A 456 -17.71 -14.89 30.43
N SER A 457 -18.77 -15.52 29.91
CA SER A 457 -19.55 -16.56 30.63
C SER A 457 -19.48 -17.90 29.90
N ARG A 458 -19.31 -18.96 30.68
CA ARG A 458 -19.36 -20.35 30.21
C ARG A 458 -20.71 -20.69 29.57
N GLU A 459 -21.81 -20.27 30.18
CA GLU A 459 -23.17 -20.51 29.70
C GLU A 459 -23.38 -19.80 28.36
N GLN A 460 -22.87 -18.58 28.23
CA GLN A 460 -23.00 -17.81 27.00
C GLN A 460 -22.16 -18.38 25.85
N VAL A 461 -20.95 -18.89 26.13
CA VAL A 461 -20.13 -19.54 25.08
C VAL A 461 -20.78 -20.85 24.62
N GLU A 462 -21.39 -21.61 25.54
CA GLU A 462 -22.13 -22.84 25.24
C GLU A 462 -23.35 -22.55 24.35
N GLU A 463 -24.13 -21.53 24.69
CA GLU A 463 -25.26 -21.09 23.87
C GLU A 463 -24.81 -20.65 22.46
N ASN A 464 -23.73 -19.85 22.38
CA ASN A 464 -23.20 -19.39 21.10
C ASN A 464 -22.67 -20.56 20.26
N LEU A 465 -22.00 -21.53 20.88
CA LEU A 465 -21.54 -22.74 20.20
C LEU A 465 -22.72 -23.52 19.60
N GLU A 466 -23.83 -23.65 20.32
CA GLU A 466 -25.01 -24.35 19.81
C GLU A 466 -25.73 -23.59 18.68
N ARG A 467 -25.75 -22.26 18.76
CA ARG A 467 -26.24 -21.40 17.67
C ARG A 467 -25.38 -21.58 16.40
N TRP A 468 -24.05 -21.60 16.57
CA TRP A 468 -23.11 -21.85 15.47
C TRP A 468 -23.30 -23.24 14.85
N ARG A 469 -23.37 -24.28 15.67
CA ARG A 469 -23.66 -25.64 15.22
C ARG A 469 -24.95 -25.68 14.39
N PHE A 470 -26.05 -25.11 14.90
CA PHE A 470 -27.32 -25.09 14.18
C PHE A 470 -27.24 -24.32 12.86
N ALA A 471 -26.59 -23.16 12.84
CA ALA A 471 -26.44 -22.33 11.64
C ALA A 471 -25.63 -23.02 10.52
N LEU A 472 -24.60 -23.79 10.90
CA LEU A 472 -23.76 -24.57 9.99
C LEU A 472 -24.48 -25.84 9.50
N GLU A 473 -25.02 -26.64 10.43
CA GLU A 473 -25.63 -27.94 10.12
C GLU A 473 -26.89 -27.83 9.27
N ARG A 474 -27.72 -26.81 9.48
CA ARG A 474 -28.93 -26.58 8.67
C ARG A 474 -28.64 -26.33 7.18
N ARG A 475 -27.41 -25.96 6.84
CA ARG A 475 -26.95 -25.68 5.47
C ARG A 475 -25.86 -26.66 5.01
N GLY A 476 -25.79 -27.84 5.65
CA GLY A 476 -24.99 -28.98 5.22
C GLY A 476 -23.52 -28.98 5.67
N MET A 477 -23.09 -28.00 6.47
CA MET A 477 -21.75 -27.97 7.07
C MET A 477 -21.78 -28.68 8.43
N LYS A 478 -20.71 -29.37 8.82
CA LYS A 478 -20.70 -30.14 10.09
C LYS A 478 -19.52 -29.76 10.97
N VAL A 479 -19.78 -29.57 12.25
CA VAL A 479 -18.76 -29.32 13.28
C VAL A 479 -18.02 -30.62 13.61
N SER A 480 -16.69 -30.55 13.64
CA SER A 480 -15.81 -31.65 14.01
C SER A 480 -15.69 -31.77 15.52
N ARG A 481 -16.46 -32.68 16.12
CA ARG A 481 -16.45 -32.89 17.58
C ARG A 481 -15.08 -33.27 18.13
N SER A 482 -14.32 -34.09 17.40
CA SER A 482 -13.03 -34.61 17.86
C SER A 482 -11.90 -33.58 17.84
N LYS A 483 -12.05 -32.51 17.03
CA LYS A 483 -11.08 -31.43 16.91
C LYS A 483 -11.52 -30.12 17.54
N THR A 484 -12.81 -29.98 17.86
CA THR A 484 -13.32 -28.81 18.57
C THR A 484 -12.81 -28.88 20.01
N GLU A 485 -12.14 -27.81 20.45
CA GLU A 485 -11.52 -27.75 21.78
C GLU A 485 -11.97 -26.49 22.54
N TYR A 486 -12.09 -26.62 23.86
CA TYR A 486 -12.49 -25.55 24.76
C TYR A 486 -11.31 -25.12 25.63
N MET A 487 -11.10 -23.83 25.80
CA MET A 487 -10.06 -23.25 26.64
C MET A 487 -10.65 -22.16 27.53
N CYS A 488 -10.24 -22.15 28.80
CA CYS A 488 -10.58 -21.09 29.76
C CYS A 488 -9.31 -20.35 30.17
N VAL A 489 -9.30 -19.02 30.05
CA VAL A 489 -8.23 -18.14 30.55
C VAL A 489 -8.59 -17.65 31.95
N ASN A 490 -7.60 -17.56 32.85
CA ASN A 490 -7.77 -17.16 34.25
C ASN A 490 -8.83 -17.96 35.02
N GLU A 491 -8.91 -19.25 34.75
CA GLU A 491 -9.87 -20.16 35.35
C GLU A 491 -9.89 -20.07 36.89
N ARG A 492 -11.10 -19.87 37.46
CA ARG A 492 -11.36 -19.92 38.90
C ARG A 492 -11.84 -21.31 39.31
N GLU A 493 -11.67 -21.66 40.59
CA GLU A 493 -12.17 -22.93 41.13
C GLU A 493 -13.69 -23.05 40.85
N GLY A 494 -14.08 -24.08 40.08
CA GLY A 494 -15.47 -24.34 39.68
C GLY A 494 -15.83 -23.97 38.24
N SER A 495 -14.90 -23.44 37.43
CA SER A 495 -15.14 -23.19 35.99
C SER A 495 -15.29 -24.51 35.23
N GLY A 496 -16.54 -24.95 35.08
CA GLY A 496 -16.92 -26.24 34.50
C GLY A 496 -16.50 -26.44 33.03
N THR A 497 -17.02 -27.51 32.44
CA THR A 497 -16.87 -27.83 31.01
C THR A 497 -17.98 -27.16 30.18
N VAL A 498 -17.71 -26.96 28.90
CA VAL A 498 -18.69 -26.53 27.90
C VAL A 498 -19.21 -27.79 27.20
N ARG A 499 -20.51 -27.84 26.90
CA ARG A 499 -21.13 -28.96 26.20
C ARG A 499 -21.52 -28.61 24.77
N LEU A 500 -21.46 -29.59 23.88
CA LEU A 500 -22.00 -29.53 22.53
C LEU A 500 -22.91 -30.75 22.36
N GLN A 501 -24.21 -30.54 22.12
CA GLN A 501 -25.21 -31.61 22.03
C GLN A 501 -25.25 -32.50 23.28
N SER A 502 -25.05 -31.92 24.46
CA SER A 502 -24.97 -32.60 25.77
C SER A 502 -23.70 -33.43 26.02
N GLU A 503 -22.75 -33.47 25.08
CA GLU A 503 -21.42 -34.08 25.27
C GLU A 503 -20.40 -33.01 25.66
N GLU A 504 -19.44 -33.36 26.52
CA GLU A 504 -18.40 -32.41 26.93
C GLU A 504 -17.38 -32.16 25.82
N VAL A 505 -17.12 -30.87 25.55
CA VAL A 505 -16.03 -30.46 24.64
C VAL A 505 -14.70 -30.63 25.37
N LYS A 506 -13.71 -31.19 24.67
CA LYS A 506 -12.37 -31.42 25.23
C LYS A 506 -11.75 -30.10 25.72
N LYS A 507 -11.53 -30.00 27.02
CA LYS A 507 -10.88 -28.85 27.65
C LYS A 507 -9.35 -28.93 27.49
N VAL A 508 -8.73 -27.85 27.04
CA VAL A 508 -7.29 -27.76 26.80
C VAL A 508 -6.69 -26.51 27.46
N GLN A 509 -5.43 -26.61 27.89
CA GLN A 509 -4.64 -25.46 28.36
C GLN A 509 -3.81 -24.83 27.25
N GLU A 510 -3.65 -25.53 26.13
CA GLU A 510 -2.83 -25.13 25.01
C GLU A 510 -3.54 -25.53 23.71
N PHE A 511 -3.76 -24.56 22.82
CA PHE A 511 -4.39 -24.77 21.52
C PHE A 511 -3.49 -24.25 20.40
N LYS A 512 -3.44 -24.97 19.27
CA LYS A 512 -2.68 -24.54 18.09
C LYS A 512 -3.63 -23.90 17.08
N TYR A 513 -3.61 -22.58 16.99
CA TYR A 513 -4.43 -21.79 16.06
C TYR A 513 -3.56 -21.13 15.01
N LEU A 514 -3.86 -21.31 13.72
CA LEU A 514 -3.12 -20.71 12.59
C LEU A 514 -1.59 -20.86 12.68
N ALA A 515 -1.15 -22.04 13.14
CA ALA A 515 0.23 -22.42 13.43
C ALA A 515 0.88 -21.79 14.69
N SER A 516 0.25 -20.81 15.34
CA SER A 516 0.66 -20.26 16.62
C SER A 516 0.03 -21.02 17.79
N THR A 517 0.83 -21.25 18.83
CA THR A 517 0.34 -21.87 20.05
C THR A 517 -0.19 -20.80 21.01
N VAL A 518 -1.44 -20.94 21.42
CA VAL A 518 -2.10 -20.13 22.44
C VAL A 518 -2.15 -20.93 23.74
N GLN A 519 -1.75 -20.32 24.86
CA GLN A 519 -1.78 -20.96 26.18
C GLN A 519 -2.74 -20.22 27.11
N SER A 520 -3.46 -20.96 27.95
CA SER A 520 -4.43 -20.41 28.92
C SER A 520 -3.77 -19.54 30.00
N ASN A 521 -2.48 -19.77 30.30
CA ASN A 521 -1.67 -18.96 31.21
C ASN A 521 -1.03 -17.73 30.52
N GLY A 522 -1.20 -17.59 29.19
CA GLY A 522 -0.62 -16.52 28.39
C GLY A 522 0.91 -16.51 28.35
N GLU A 523 1.57 -17.63 28.66
CA GLU A 523 3.00 -17.78 28.46
C GLU A 523 3.34 -17.95 26.98
N CYS A 524 4.46 -17.35 26.58
CA CYS A 524 4.93 -17.38 25.20
C CYS A 524 6.23 -18.16 25.02
N GLY A 525 6.81 -18.70 26.10
CA GLY A 525 8.09 -19.39 26.05
C GLY A 525 8.08 -20.63 25.16
N LYS A 526 6.99 -21.40 25.14
CA LYS A 526 6.86 -22.57 24.27
C LYS A 526 6.77 -22.17 22.79
N GLU A 527 6.00 -21.15 22.49
CA GLU A 527 5.84 -20.65 21.11
C GLU A 527 7.19 -20.11 20.58
N VAL A 528 7.91 -19.32 21.37
CA VAL A 528 9.23 -18.80 20.99
C VAL A 528 10.22 -19.93 20.71
N LYS A 529 10.28 -20.96 21.57
CA LYS A 529 11.13 -22.13 21.33
C LYS A 529 10.77 -22.87 20.04
N LYS A 530 9.47 -23.06 19.78
CA LYS A 530 8.95 -23.69 18.57
C LYS A 530 9.32 -22.88 17.32
N ARG A 531 9.28 -21.56 17.38
CA ARG A 531 9.69 -20.66 16.30
C ARG A 531 11.18 -20.66 16.05
N VAL A 532 12.00 -20.66 17.10
CA VAL A 532 13.44 -20.88 16.99
C VAL A 532 13.74 -22.23 16.32
N GLN A 533 13.01 -23.29 16.69
CA GLN A 533 13.16 -24.60 16.05
C GLN A 533 12.73 -24.60 14.57
N ALA A 534 11.67 -23.88 14.21
CA ALA A 534 11.25 -23.69 12.83
C ALA A 534 12.33 -22.95 12.01
N GLY A 535 12.93 -21.92 12.58
CA GLY A 535 14.10 -21.24 12.04
C GLY A 535 15.26 -22.20 11.79
N TRP A 536 15.64 -23.00 12.78
CA TRP A 536 16.70 -24.02 12.62
C TRP A 536 16.39 -25.05 11.53
N ASN A 537 15.14 -25.50 11.44
CA ASN A 537 14.71 -26.42 10.38
C ASN A 537 14.82 -25.78 9.00
N GLY A 538 14.42 -24.51 8.87
CA GLY A 538 14.62 -23.72 7.65
C GLY A 538 16.11 -23.60 7.30
N TRP A 539 16.94 -23.26 8.29
CA TRP A 539 18.39 -23.12 8.13
C TRP A 539 19.03 -24.42 7.64
N ARG A 540 18.68 -25.57 8.22
CA ARG A 540 19.21 -26.88 7.79
C ARG A 540 18.90 -27.17 6.32
N LYS A 541 17.69 -26.84 5.85
CA LYS A 541 17.28 -27.04 4.44
C LYS A 541 18.11 -26.20 3.47
N VAL A 542 18.54 -24.99 3.88
CA VAL A 542 19.31 -24.07 3.04
C VAL A 542 20.80 -24.02 3.40
N SER A 543 21.27 -24.93 4.27
CA SER A 543 22.66 -25.00 4.74
C SER A 543 23.64 -25.14 3.58
N GLY A 544 23.28 -25.89 2.53
CA GLY A 544 24.09 -26.00 1.31
C GLY A 544 24.34 -24.64 0.63
N VAL A 545 23.44 -23.67 0.78
CA VAL A 545 23.62 -22.30 0.24
C VAL A 545 24.32 -21.40 1.25
N LEU A 546 23.96 -21.50 2.54
CA LEU A 546 24.51 -20.65 3.60
C LEU A 546 25.98 -20.98 3.91
N CYS A 547 26.35 -22.26 3.85
CA CYS A 547 27.71 -22.73 4.16
C CYS A 547 28.64 -22.77 2.94
N ASP A 548 28.13 -22.62 1.71
CA ASP A 548 28.97 -22.65 0.50
C ASP A 548 29.82 -21.38 0.38
N ARG A 549 31.14 -21.55 0.33
CA ARG A 549 32.12 -20.45 0.20
C ARG A 549 32.03 -19.75 -1.17
N LYS A 550 31.48 -20.40 -2.20
CA LYS A 550 31.33 -19.85 -3.55
C LYS A 550 30.17 -18.86 -3.66
N ILE A 551 29.25 -18.86 -2.70
CA ILE A 551 28.05 -18.02 -2.72
C ILE A 551 28.31 -16.73 -1.96
N SER A 552 28.01 -15.59 -2.60
CA SER A 552 28.20 -14.28 -1.99
C SER A 552 27.35 -14.08 -0.73
N ALA A 553 27.88 -13.32 0.24
CA ALA A 553 27.17 -12.96 1.45
C ALA A 553 25.82 -12.27 1.18
N ARG A 554 25.71 -11.54 0.06
CA ARG A 554 24.46 -10.89 -0.37
C ARG A 554 23.34 -11.91 -0.65
N ILE A 555 23.66 -13.01 -1.33
CA ILE A 555 22.69 -14.06 -1.65
C ILE A 555 22.35 -14.84 -0.38
N LYS A 556 23.36 -15.18 0.44
CA LYS A 556 23.14 -15.84 1.74
C LYS A 556 22.21 -15.03 2.64
N GLY A 557 22.43 -13.72 2.75
CA GLY A 557 21.57 -12.82 3.51
C GLY A 557 20.15 -12.68 2.94
N LYS A 558 19.94 -12.86 1.63
CA LYS A 558 18.59 -12.96 1.04
C LYS A 558 17.92 -14.26 1.46
N VAL A 559 18.59 -15.39 1.26
CA VAL A 559 18.07 -16.74 1.59
C VAL A 559 17.77 -16.88 3.07
N TYR A 560 18.65 -16.38 3.94
CA TYR A 560 18.41 -16.32 5.38
C TYR A 560 17.12 -15.54 5.69
N ARG A 561 16.95 -14.33 5.15
CA ARG A 561 15.77 -13.51 5.42
C ARG A 561 14.47 -14.14 4.91
N THR A 562 14.49 -14.77 3.73
CA THR A 562 13.28 -15.31 3.10
C THR A 562 12.86 -16.67 3.64
N VAL A 563 13.81 -17.49 4.11
CA VAL A 563 13.52 -18.87 4.57
C VAL A 563 13.64 -18.98 6.09
N VAL A 564 14.78 -18.58 6.65
CA VAL A 564 15.11 -18.81 8.07
C VAL A 564 14.40 -17.79 8.96
N ARG A 565 14.62 -16.50 8.70
CA ARG A 565 14.04 -15.41 9.49
C ARG A 565 12.52 -15.37 9.36
N ALA A 566 11.98 -15.58 8.16
CA ALA A 566 10.54 -15.65 7.94
C ALA A 566 9.88 -16.77 8.77
N ALA A 567 10.47 -17.98 8.79
CA ALA A 567 9.95 -19.08 9.59
C ALA A 567 10.07 -18.84 11.11
N MET A 568 11.14 -18.17 11.54
CA MET A 568 11.39 -17.82 12.94
C MET A 568 10.48 -16.69 13.44
N LEU A 569 10.12 -15.74 12.58
CA LEU A 569 9.31 -14.58 12.99
C LEU A 569 7.81 -14.75 12.80
N TYR A 570 7.36 -15.73 12.00
CA TYR A 570 5.95 -15.94 11.72
C TYR A 570 5.14 -16.04 13.02
N GLY A 571 4.08 -15.23 13.15
CA GLY A 571 3.16 -15.29 14.27
C GLY A 571 3.73 -14.73 15.58
N LEU A 572 4.98 -14.25 15.63
CA LEU A 572 5.51 -13.59 16.82
C LEU A 572 4.95 -12.17 16.99
N GLU A 573 4.42 -11.56 15.93
CA GLU A 573 3.70 -10.29 15.98
C GLU A 573 2.42 -10.34 16.83
N THR A 574 1.88 -11.54 17.05
CA THR A 574 0.70 -11.76 17.90
C THR A 574 1.09 -12.08 19.34
N VAL A 575 2.36 -12.29 19.62
CA VAL A 575 2.85 -12.75 20.92
C VAL A 575 3.43 -11.58 21.72
N SER A 576 3.01 -11.42 22.97
CA SER A 576 3.71 -10.51 23.90
C SER A 576 5.04 -11.12 24.33
N LEU A 577 6.09 -10.79 23.61
CA LEU A 577 7.46 -11.14 23.97
C LEU A 577 7.90 -10.36 25.22
N ARG A 578 8.50 -11.06 26.18
CA ARG A 578 9.25 -10.44 27.28
C ARG A 578 10.71 -10.32 26.85
N LYS A 579 11.46 -9.41 27.48
CA LYS A 579 12.90 -9.19 27.21
C LYS A 579 13.73 -10.47 27.14
N ARG A 580 13.46 -11.44 28.03
CA ARG A 580 14.14 -12.74 28.01
C ARG A 580 13.94 -13.49 26.70
N GLN A 581 12.72 -13.50 26.16
CA GLN A 581 12.42 -14.20 24.90
C GLN A 581 12.95 -13.46 23.68
N GLU A 582 12.98 -12.13 23.72
CA GLU A 582 13.66 -11.32 22.70
C GLU A 582 15.15 -11.69 22.63
N SER A 583 15.82 -11.75 23.78
CA SER A 583 17.22 -12.19 23.85
C SER A 583 17.41 -13.64 23.37
N GLU A 584 16.46 -14.55 23.64
CA GLU A 584 16.51 -15.92 23.11
C GLU A 584 16.44 -15.97 21.57
N LEU A 585 15.63 -15.11 20.95
CA LEU A 585 15.53 -14.97 19.49
C LEU A 585 16.80 -14.35 18.89
N GLU A 586 17.34 -13.31 19.53
CA GLU A 586 18.60 -12.67 19.12
C GLU A 586 19.77 -13.67 19.16
N VAL A 587 19.88 -14.45 20.24
CA VAL A 587 20.91 -15.49 20.37
C VAL A 587 20.74 -16.57 19.31
N ALA A 588 19.51 -16.94 18.95
CA ALA A 588 19.26 -17.89 17.87
C ALA A 588 19.64 -17.32 16.50
N GLU A 589 19.29 -16.06 16.21
CA GLU A 589 19.67 -15.34 14.98
C GLU A 589 21.19 -15.29 14.83
N LEU A 590 21.91 -14.89 15.88
CA LEU A 590 23.38 -14.81 15.88
C LEU A 590 24.08 -16.16 15.70
N LYS A 591 23.46 -17.27 16.09
CA LYS A 591 24.02 -18.62 15.88
C LYS A 591 23.81 -19.15 14.46
N MET A 592 22.83 -18.61 13.73
CA MET A 592 22.47 -19.06 12.38
C MET A 592 23.16 -18.24 11.27
N LEU A 593 23.64 -17.05 11.60
CA LEU A 593 24.47 -16.19 10.74
C LEU A 593 25.94 -16.62 10.85
#